data_AF-A0A964I4F3-F1
#
_entry.id   AF-A0A964I4F3-F1
#
_cell.length_a   1.000
_cell.length_b   1.000
_cell.length_c   1.000
_cell.angle_alpha   90.00
_cell.angle_beta   90.00
_cell.angle_gamma   90.00
#
_symmetry.space_group_name_H-M   'P 1'
#
loop_
_entity.id
_entity.type
_entity.pdbx_description
1 polymer ?
#
loop_
_entity_poly.entity_id
_entity_poly.type
_entity_poly.pdbx_seq_one_letter_code
_entity_poly.pdbx_strand_id
1 'polypeptide(L)' 'PNSYSGIFWVLGRYDRPWFPERPIYGVVRYMTSENAARKLRLREYLARYGDPNTGAEGIKRTLFS' A
#
# COMPACT_ATOMS: atom_id res chain seq x y z
N PRO A 1 0.65 18.99 -13.39
CA PRO A 1 -0.52 18.26 -13.96
C PRO A 1 -0.63 16.81 -13.47
N ASN A 2 0.43 16.00 -13.66
CA ASN A 2 0.39 14.56 -13.37
C ASN A 2 0.20 14.23 -11.87
N SER A 3 0.79 15.01 -10.96
CA SER A 3 0.65 14.77 -9.52
C SER A 3 -0.79 14.94 -9.03
N TYR A 4 -1.49 15.99 -9.48
CA TYR A 4 -2.90 16.22 -9.14
C TYR A 4 -3.80 15.11 -9.66
N SER A 5 -3.63 14.76 -10.95
CA SER A 5 -4.37 13.66 -11.56
C SER A 5 -4.07 12.32 -10.88
N GLY A 6 -2.82 12.09 -10.47
CA GLY A 6 -2.41 10.88 -9.76
C GLY A 6 -3.02 10.77 -8.36
N ILE A 7 -3.08 11.85 -7.60
CA ILE A 7 -3.75 11.87 -6.29
C ILE A 7 -5.24 11.55 -6.45
N PHE A 8 -5.91 12.18 -7.43
CA PHE A 8 -7.31 11.87 -7.69
C PHE A 8 -7.53 10.43 -8.14
N TRP A 9 -6.57 9.84 -8.87
CA TRP A 9 -6.64 8.44 -9.26
C TRP A 9 -6.56 7.48 -8.08
N VAL A 10 -5.72 7.78 -7.07
CA VAL A 10 -5.68 7.00 -5.82
C VAL A 10 -7.04 7.05 -5.10
N LEU A 11 -7.77 8.16 -5.24
CA LEU A 11 -9.11 8.33 -4.70
C LEU A 11 -10.23 7.84 -5.64
N GLY A 12 -9.88 7.11 -6.71
CA GLY A 12 -10.84 6.44 -7.60
C GLY A 12 -11.18 7.18 -8.90
N ARG A 13 -10.64 8.38 -9.14
CA ARG A 13 -10.86 9.07 -10.42
C ARG A 13 -10.11 8.38 -11.56
N TYR A 14 -10.78 8.10 -12.68
CA TYR A 14 -10.20 7.40 -13.83
C TYR A 14 -9.84 5.93 -13.57
N ASP A 15 -10.31 5.32 -12.48
CA ASP A 15 -10.26 3.86 -12.28
C ASP A 15 -11.68 3.25 -12.39
N ARG A 16 -11.74 1.94 -12.60
CA ARG A 16 -13.00 1.18 -12.59
C ARG A 16 -13.39 0.77 -11.16
N PRO A 17 -14.66 0.42 -10.89
CA PRO A 17 -15.06 -0.11 -9.59
C PRO A 17 -14.36 -1.44 -9.25
N TRP A 18 -13.93 -1.58 -7.99
CA TRP A 18 -13.34 -2.80 -7.44
C TRP A 18 -14.32 -3.48 -6.49
N PHE A 19 -14.79 -4.67 -6.87
CA PHE A 19 -15.72 -5.48 -6.10
C PHE A 19 -15.01 -6.64 -5.39
N PRO A 20 -15.52 -7.10 -4.22
CA PRO A 20 -16.67 -6.56 -3.48
C PRO A 20 -16.37 -5.24 -2.76
N GLU A 21 -17.41 -4.49 -2.40
CA GLU A 21 -17.30 -3.26 -1.62
C GLU A 21 -16.68 -3.54 -0.25
N ARG A 22 -15.80 -2.65 0.22
CA ARG A 22 -15.10 -2.78 1.51
C ARG A 22 -15.44 -1.62 2.44
N PRO A 23 -15.51 -1.84 3.77
CA PRO A 23 -15.66 -0.75 4.73
C PRO A 23 -14.58 0.32 4.53
N ILE A 24 -14.98 1.59 4.65
CA ILE A 24 -14.14 2.80 4.48
C ILE A 24 -13.75 3.08 3.02
N TYR A 25 -13.31 2.07 2.28
CA TYR A 25 -12.80 2.23 0.91
C TYR A 25 -13.89 2.19 -0.17
N GLY A 26 -15.08 1.66 0.15
CA GLY A 26 -16.15 1.47 -0.83
C GLY A 26 -15.69 0.56 -1.97
N VAL A 27 -15.84 1.04 -3.20
CA VAL A 27 -15.42 0.36 -4.44
C VAL A 27 -14.10 0.89 -5.02
N VAL A 28 -13.36 1.71 -4.28
CA VAL A 28 -12.03 2.19 -4.70
C VAL A 28 -11.05 1.02 -4.70
N ARG A 29 -10.07 1.06 -5.61
CA ARG A 29 -8.99 0.07 -5.68
C ARG A 29 -8.34 -0.14 -4.32
N TYR A 30 -8.41 -1.37 -3.84
CA TYR A 30 -7.79 -1.77 -2.58
C TYR A 30 -6.37 -2.31 -2.80
N MET A 31 -5.42 -1.86 -1.98
CA MET A 31 -4.05 -2.35 -1.94
C MET A 31 -3.64 -2.64 -0.50
N THR A 32 -2.92 -3.73 -0.27
CA THR A 32 -2.44 -4.14 1.06
C THR A 32 -0.93 -4.25 1.11
N SER A 33 -0.37 -4.02 2.29
CA SER A 33 1.07 -4.21 2.56
C SER A 33 1.51 -5.65 2.29
N GLU A 34 0.67 -6.64 2.57
CA GLU A 34 0.96 -8.06 2.31
C GLU A 34 1.09 -8.34 0.81
N ASN A 35 0.16 -7.82 -0.01
CA ASN A 35 0.24 -7.97 -1.47
C ASN A 35 1.45 -7.24 -2.04
N ALA A 36 1.83 -6.10 -1.46
CA ALA A 36 3.06 -5.40 -1.83
C ALA A 36 4.30 -6.23 -1.47
N ALA A 37 4.34 -6.85 -0.28
CA ALA A 37 5.43 -7.71 0.16
C ALA A 37 5.59 -8.98 -0.70
N ARG A 38 4.49 -9.50 -1.26
CA ARG A 38 4.54 -10.62 -2.22
C ARG A 38 5.11 -10.23 -3.57
N LYS A 39 4.95 -8.98 -4.00
CA LYS A 39 5.33 -8.50 -5.35
C LYS A 39 6.70 -7.83 -5.37
N LEU A 40 7.12 -7.25 -4.25
CA LEU A 40 8.31 -6.41 -4.15
C LEU A 40 9.26 -6.97 -3.09
N ARG A 41 10.55 -6.66 -3.22
CA ARG A 41 11.56 -6.96 -2.20
C ARG A 41 11.48 -5.97 -1.03
N LEU A 42 10.34 -5.97 -0.34
CA LEU A 42 10.01 -4.96 0.66
C LEU A 42 10.99 -4.96 1.84
N ARG A 43 11.55 -6.12 2.21
CA ARG A 43 12.57 -6.23 3.27
C ARG A 43 13.84 -5.43 2.96
N GLU A 44 14.38 -5.59 1.75
CA GLU A 44 15.58 -4.88 1.30
C GLU A 44 15.31 -3.37 1.20
N TYR A 45 14.13 -3.02 0.70
CA TYR A 45 13.69 -1.62 0.60
C TYR A 45 13.61 -0.96 1.97
N LEU A 46 12.95 -1.61 2.94
CA LEU A 46 12.81 -1.09 4.30
C LEU A 46 14.12 -1.12 5.08
N ALA A 47 15.01 -2.10 4.83
CA ALA A 47 16.33 -2.11 5.46
C ALA A 47 17.19 -0.91 4.98
N ARG A 48 16.99 -0.46 3.74
CA ARG A 48 17.74 0.66 3.17
C ARG A 48 17.16 2.02 3.52
N TYR A 49 15.83 2.14 3.52
CA TYR A 49 15.13 3.44 3.60
C TYR A 49 14.13 3.55 4.74
N GLY A 50 13.85 2.46 5.45
CA GLY A 50 12.93 2.46 6.58
C GLY A 50 13.54 3.14 7.79
N ASP A 51 12.69 3.78 8.59
CA ASP A 51 13.11 4.37 9.87
C ASP A 51 13.44 3.25 10.88
N PRO A 52 14.69 3.19 11.38
CA PRO A 52 15.10 2.19 12.37
C PRO A 52 14.34 2.31 13.70
N ASN A 53 13.82 3.48 14.05
CA ASN A 53 13.14 3.73 15.33
C ASN A 53 11.63 3.50 15.28
N THR A 54 11.01 3.62 14.09
CA THR A 54 9.55 3.69 13.97
C THR A 54 8.91 2.40 13.44
N GLY A 55 9.63 1.52 12.74
CA GLY A 55 8.94 0.41 12.05
C GLY A 55 9.72 -0.84 11.69
N ALA A 56 11.05 -0.88 11.83
CA ALA A 56 11.79 -2.08 11.44
C ALA A 56 11.46 -3.32 12.31
N GLU A 57 11.22 -3.15 13.62
CA GLU A 57 10.89 -4.27 14.52
C GLU A 57 9.42 -4.70 14.47
N GLY A 58 8.47 -3.76 14.37
CA GLY A 58 7.04 -4.08 14.28
C GLY A 58 6.63 -4.72 12.94
N ILE A 59 7.24 -4.28 11.84
CA ILE A 59 6.97 -4.80 10.49
C ILE A 59 7.56 -6.21 10.32
N LYS A 60 8.73 -6.49 10.91
CA LYS A 60 9.31 -7.85 10.95
C LYS A 60 8.36 -8.87 11.59
N ARG A 61 7.62 -8.47 12.63
CA ARG A 61 6.75 -9.35 13.42
C ARG A 61 5.39 -9.64 12.77
N THR A 62 4.88 -8.73 11.95
CA THR A 62 3.50 -8.78 11.41
C THR A 62 3.42 -9.14 9.93
N LEU A 63 4.41 -8.78 9.11
CA LEU A 63 4.41 -9.15 7.69
C LEU A 63 5.11 -10.48 7.39
N PHE A 64 5.75 -11.09 8.38
CA PHE A 64 6.64 -12.25 8.17
C PHE A 64 6.56 -13.33 9.27
N SER A 65 5.44 -13.38 10.02
CA SER A 65 5.05 -14.57 10.77
C SER A 65 4.31 -15.55 9.87
#